data_AF-F5AI98-F1
#
_entry.id   AF-F5AI98-F1
#
_cell.length_a   1.000
_cell.length_b   1.000
_cell.length_c   1.000
_cell.angle_alpha   90.00
_cell.angle_beta   90.00
_cell.angle_gamma   90.00
#
_symmetry.space_group_name_H-M   'P 1'
#
loop_
_entity.id
_entity.type
_entity.pdbx_description
1 polymer ?
#
loop_
_entity_poly.entity_id
_entity_poly.type
_entity_poly.pdbx_seq_one_letter_code
_entity_poly.pdbx_strand_id
1 'polypeptide(L)'
;DVRSRNSAALVSKKWLCVERSTRSSLTLRGNARDLFMLPSCFRSVTHLDLSLLSPWGHPLLSSSSPPDPALFAQLLRHSFPHLHSLILYSRNPTAIHLLAPHWPTLTHIKLVRWHQRPPHLPPAADILPIFQYCTQTTSLDLSSFYCWTDDIPPAFKAYPKVAQNLTSLNLLNPSFPEGFRAQEVEEITKACPNLKNLFIACMFDPRYIGFVGDETLISIAVNCPKLS
;
A
#
# COMPACT_ATOMS: atom_id res chain seq x y z
N ASP A 1 -5.44 -8.88 -20.99
CA ASP A 1 -6.71 -8.28 -20.53
C ASP A 1 -7.50 -9.25 -19.65
N VAL A 2 -8.18 -8.75 -18.60
CA VAL A 2 -8.91 -9.56 -17.59
C VAL A 2 -10.13 -10.25 -18.18
N ARG A 3 -10.91 -9.55 -19.01
CA ARG A 3 -12.13 -10.09 -19.64
C ARG A 3 -11.77 -11.28 -20.53
N SER A 4 -10.73 -11.13 -21.33
CA SER A 4 -10.21 -12.17 -22.22
C SER A 4 -9.80 -13.44 -21.45
N ARG A 5 -9.11 -13.28 -20.30
CA ARG A 5 -8.74 -14.43 -19.45
C ARG A 5 -9.97 -15.13 -18.87
N ASN A 6 -10.96 -14.37 -18.40
CA ASN A 6 -12.21 -14.94 -17.90
C ASN A 6 -12.94 -15.74 -19.00
N SER A 7 -13.00 -15.23 -20.23
CA SER A 7 -13.58 -15.94 -21.37
C SER A 7 -12.79 -17.21 -21.72
N ALA A 8 -11.46 -17.16 -21.71
CA ALA A 8 -10.61 -18.34 -21.98
C ALA A 8 -10.90 -19.48 -20.99
N ALA A 9 -11.09 -19.18 -19.70
CA ALA A 9 -11.41 -20.17 -18.68
C ALA A 9 -12.74 -20.91 -18.93
N LEU A 10 -13.64 -20.36 -19.76
CA LEU A 10 -14.92 -20.98 -20.09
C LEU A 10 -14.87 -21.88 -21.32
N VAL A 11 -13.76 -21.90 -22.07
CA VAL A 11 -13.64 -22.67 -23.32
C VAL A 11 -13.63 -24.17 -23.08
N SER A 12 -12.89 -24.64 -22.06
CA SER A 12 -12.81 -26.05 -21.68
C SER A 12 -12.18 -26.20 -20.29
N LYS A 13 -12.25 -27.41 -19.70
CA LYS A 13 -11.55 -27.72 -18.44
C LYS A 13 -10.04 -27.51 -18.52
N LYS A 14 -9.41 -27.81 -19.66
CA LYS A 14 -7.97 -27.59 -19.87
C LYS A 14 -7.63 -26.09 -19.79
N TRP A 15 -8.39 -25.27 -20.51
CA TRP A 15 -8.20 -23.83 -20.49
C TRP A 15 -8.52 -23.21 -19.12
N LEU A 16 -9.53 -23.72 -18.41
CA LEU A 16 -9.80 -23.35 -17.01
C LEU A 16 -8.56 -23.59 -16.13
N CYS A 17 -8.00 -24.80 -16.12
CA CYS A 17 -6.84 -25.13 -15.30
C CYS A 17 -5.62 -24.26 -15.64
N VAL A 18 -5.34 -24.06 -16.93
CA VAL A 18 -4.23 -23.20 -17.38
C VAL A 18 -4.45 -21.75 -16.95
N GLU A 19 -5.66 -21.22 -17.08
CA GLU A 19 -5.95 -19.84 -16.72
C GLU A 19 -5.74 -19.58 -15.22
N ARG A 20 -6.31 -20.44 -14.36
CA ARG A 20 -6.23 -20.29 -12.89
C ARG A 20 -4.79 -20.45 -12.39
N SER A 21 -4.04 -21.41 -12.94
CA SER A 21 -2.65 -21.67 -12.55
C SER A 21 -1.64 -20.65 -13.08
N THR A 22 -1.99 -19.82 -14.07
CA THR A 22 -1.05 -18.85 -14.67
C THR A 22 -1.44 -17.39 -14.47
N ARG A 23 -2.57 -17.11 -13.79
CA ARG A 23 -2.97 -15.73 -13.48
C ARG A 23 -1.99 -15.13 -12.46
N SER A 24 -1.34 -14.02 -12.82
CA SER A 24 -0.36 -13.32 -11.98
C SER A 24 -0.95 -12.15 -11.18
N SER A 25 -2.06 -11.56 -11.66
CA SER A 25 -2.72 -10.42 -11.02
C SER A 25 -4.22 -10.66 -10.90
N LEU A 26 -4.79 -10.27 -9.75
CA LEU A 26 -6.20 -10.39 -9.46
C LEU A 26 -6.70 -9.21 -8.61
N THR A 27 -7.76 -8.56 -9.08
CA THR A 27 -8.58 -7.67 -8.24
C THR A 27 -9.77 -8.46 -7.72
N LEU A 28 -9.89 -8.61 -6.40
CA LEU A 28 -11.03 -9.29 -5.81
C LEU A 28 -12.27 -8.40 -5.88
N ARG A 29 -13.35 -8.98 -6.38
CA ARG A 29 -14.68 -8.38 -6.44
C ARG A 29 -15.65 -9.30 -5.73
N GLY A 30 -16.53 -8.74 -4.92
CA GLY A 30 -17.47 -9.47 -4.09
C GLY A 30 -17.57 -8.87 -2.70
N ASN A 31 -18.40 -9.48 -1.86
CA ASN A 31 -18.54 -9.06 -0.48
C ASN A 31 -17.38 -9.60 0.36
N ALA A 32 -16.80 -8.77 1.22
CA ALA A 32 -15.76 -9.16 2.17
C ALA A 32 -16.23 -10.24 3.16
N ARG A 33 -17.55 -10.36 3.39
CA ARG A 33 -18.13 -11.43 4.22
C ARG A 33 -18.05 -12.79 3.56
N ASP A 34 -17.96 -12.84 2.23
CA ASP A 34 -17.97 -14.08 1.44
C ASP A 34 -16.55 -14.58 1.11
N LEU A 35 -15.51 -14.02 1.76
CA LEU A 35 -14.12 -14.42 1.51
C LEU A 35 -13.83 -15.89 1.89
N PHE A 36 -14.70 -16.53 2.67
CA PHE A 36 -14.64 -17.98 2.92
C PHE A 36 -14.91 -18.83 1.68
N MET A 37 -15.49 -18.25 0.62
CA MET A 37 -15.72 -18.89 -0.66
C MET A 37 -14.55 -18.73 -1.64
N LEU A 38 -13.43 -18.14 -1.22
CA LEU A 38 -12.29 -17.93 -2.11
C LEU A 38 -11.71 -19.25 -2.62
N PRO A 39 -11.50 -19.39 -3.93
CA PRO A 39 -10.94 -20.60 -4.50
C PRO A 39 -9.41 -20.64 -4.30
N SER A 40 -8.89 -21.83 -4.03
CA SER A 40 -7.45 -22.09 -3.84
C SER A 40 -6.66 -22.31 -5.15
N CYS A 41 -7.27 -22.04 -6.31
CA CYS A 41 -6.72 -22.36 -7.63
C CYS A 41 -5.80 -21.28 -8.22
N PHE A 42 -5.67 -20.11 -7.58
CA PHE A 42 -4.89 -18.96 -8.06
C PHE A 42 -3.49 -18.84 -7.42
N ARG A 43 -2.76 -19.95 -7.35
CA ARG A 43 -1.48 -20.03 -6.61
C ARG A 43 -0.33 -19.18 -7.17
N SER A 44 -0.44 -18.77 -8.44
CA SER A 44 0.57 -17.96 -9.14
C SER A 44 0.30 -16.46 -9.09
N VAL A 45 -0.77 -16.02 -8.40
CA VAL A 45 -1.03 -14.60 -8.21
C VAL A 45 0.04 -14.00 -7.31
N THR A 46 0.70 -12.97 -7.83
CA THR A 46 1.71 -12.18 -7.13
C THR A 46 1.22 -10.75 -6.84
N HIS A 47 0.22 -10.27 -7.58
CA HIS A 47 -0.41 -8.95 -7.40
C HIS A 47 -1.88 -9.10 -7.02
N LEU A 48 -2.23 -8.70 -5.80
CA LEU A 48 -3.60 -8.77 -5.29
C LEU A 48 -4.13 -7.39 -4.97
N ASP A 49 -5.31 -7.08 -5.49
CA ASP A 49 -6.03 -5.85 -5.16
C ASP A 49 -7.31 -6.18 -4.40
N LEU A 50 -7.35 -5.73 -3.15
CA LEU A 50 -8.46 -5.87 -2.21
C LEU A 50 -9.25 -4.57 -2.05
N SER A 51 -8.85 -3.49 -2.72
CA SER A 51 -9.40 -2.15 -2.48
C SER A 51 -10.84 -1.96 -2.94
N LEU A 52 -11.34 -2.86 -3.80
CA LEU A 52 -12.66 -2.81 -4.40
C LEU A 52 -13.65 -3.84 -3.82
N LEU A 53 -13.30 -4.47 -2.69
CA LEU A 53 -14.23 -5.35 -1.97
C LEU A 53 -15.44 -4.56 -1.47
N SER A 54 -16.59 -5.23 -1.47
CA SER A 54 -17.85 -4.69 -0.96
C SER A 54 -18.05 -5.06 0.51
N PRO A 55 -18.69 -4.22 1.33
CA PRO A 55 -19.12 -2.85 1.03
C PRO A 55 -17.91 -1.92 0.82
N TRP A 56 -17.93 -1.14 -0.27
CA TRP A 56 -16.76 -0.35 -0.65
C TRP A 56 -16.43 0.72 0.39
N GLY A 57 -15.15 0.83 0.73
CA GLY A 57 -14.65 1.78 1.72
C GLY A 57 -14.98 1.47 3.18
N HIS A 58 -15.60 0.33 3.47
CA HIS A 58 -15.76 -0.15 4.84
C HIS A 58 -14.45 -0.75 5.38
N PRO A 59 -14.23 -0.73 6.71
CA PRO A 59 -13.07 -1.36 7.32
C PRO A 59 -13.06 -2.87 7.03
N LEU A 60 -12.05 -3.33 6.27
CA LEU A 60 -11.83 -4.75 6.05
C LEU A 60 -11.35 -5.40 7.36
N LEU A 61 -11.79 -6.62 7.65
CA LEU A 61 -11.35 -7.39 8.84
C LEU A 61 -11.62 -6.68 10.18
N SER A 62 -12.67 -5.85 10.27
CA SER A 62 -13.12 -5.27 11.54
C SER A 62 -13.69 -6.35 12.46
N SER A 63 -13.28 -6.34 13.73
CA SER A 63 -13.62 -7.33 14.78
C SER A 63 -15.11 -7.40 15.17
N SER A 64 -15.96 -6.58 14.56
CA SER A 64 -17.33 -6.33 15.01
C SER A 64 -18.37 -7.33 14.50
N SER A 65 -18.02 -8.30 13.65
CA SER A 65 -18.97 -9.33 13.18
C SER A 65 -18.26 -10.62 12.76
N PRO A 66 -18.81 -11.81 13.07
CA PRO A 66 -18.31 -13.07 12.53
C PRO A 66 -18.38 -13.08 10.99
N PRO A 67 -17.49 -13.82 10.30
CA PRO A 67 -16.41 -14.70 10.80
C PRO A 67 -15.20 -13.99 11.43
N ASP A 68 -14.36 -14.75 12.13
CA ASP A 68 -13.11 -14.29 12.73
C ASP A 68 -12.19 -13.63 11.68
N PRO A 69 -11.81 -12.35 11.85
CA PRO A 69 -10.86 -11.65 10.98
C PRO A 69 -9.55 -12.40 10.70
N ALA A 70 -9.03 -13.15 11.69
CA ALA A 70 -7.80 -13.92 11.52
C ALA A 70 -7.98 -15.10 10.56
N LEU A 71 -9.15 -15.75 10.59
CA LEU A 71 -9.49 -16.83 9.65
C LEU A 71 -9.49 -16.31 8.20
N PHE A 72 -10.03 -15.12 7.96
CA PHE A 72 -10.01 -14.53 6.62
C PHE A 72 -8.61 -14.21 6.12
N ALA A 73 -7.74 -13.70 6.99
CA ALA A 73 -6.34 -13.47 6.65
C ALA A 73 -5.65 -14.80 6.25
N GLN A 74 -5.92 -15.88 6.98
CA GLN A 74 -5.42 -17.22 6.66
C GLN A 74 -5.99 -17.78 5.33
N LEU A 75 -7.27 -17.57 5.06
CA LEU A 75 -7.91 -18.00 3.80
C LEU A 75 -7.35 -17.25 2.58
N LEU A 76 -7.11 -15.94 2.72
CA LEU A 76 -6.43 -15.15 1.71
C LEU A 76 -5.00 -15.67 1.49
N ARG A 77 -4.25 -15.96 2.56
CA ARG A 77 -2.91 -16.56 2.47
C ARG A 77 -2.93 -17.91 1.76
N HIS A 78 -3.91 -18.75 2.05
CA HIS A 78 -4.06 -20.05 1.40
C HIS A 78 -4.36 -19.91 -0.11
N SER A 79 -5.19 -18.95 -0.47
CA SER A 79 -5.58 -18.69 -1.86
C SER A 79 -4.45 -18.03 -2.66
N PHE A 80 -3.66 -17.17 -2.00
CA PHE A 80 -2.60 -16.36 -2.60
C PHE A 80 -1.28 -16.48 -1.82
N PRO A 81 -0.56 -17.61 -1.91
CA PRO A 81 0.62 -17.87 -1.08
C PRO A 81 1.89 -17.10 -1.48
N HIS A 82 1.94 -16.50 -2.68
CA HIS A 82 3.16 -15.89 -3.22
C HIS A 82 3.02 -14.41 -3.56
N LEU A 83 2.24 -13.66 -2.77
CA LEU A 83 2.07 -12.22 -3.01
C LEU A 83 3.38 -11.45 -2.84
N HIS A 84 3.60 -10.56 -3.80
CA HIS A 84 4.68 -9.56 -3.81
C HIS A 84 4.10 -8.14 -3.84
N SER A 85 2.87 -7.98 -4.32
CA SER A 85 2.19 -6.71 -4.45
C SER A 85 0.77 -6.77 -3.88
N LEU A 86 0.43 -5.81 -3.04
CA LEU A 86 -0.86 -5.71 -2.37
C LEU A 86 -1.43 -4.29 -2.47
N ILE A 87 -2.68 -4.18 -2.90
CA ILE A 87 -3.48 -2.96 -2.83
C ILE A 87 -4.59 -3.17 -1.81
N LEU A 88 -4.70 -2.27 -0.84
CA LEU A 88 -5.65 -2.42 0.27
C LEU A 88 -6.43 -1.13 0.53
N TYR A 89 -7.76 -1.24 0.64
CA TYR A 89 -8.56 -0.17 1.24
C TYR A 89 -8.40 -0.23 2.76
N SER A 90 -7.69 0.71 3.34
CA SER A 90 -7.36 0.73 4.76
C SER A 90 -8.07 1.87 5.47
N ARG A 91 -9.09 1.57 6.28
CA ARG A 91 -9.77 2.58 7.11
C ARG A 91 -9.02 2.88 8.39
N ASN A 92 -8.29 1.89 8.89
CA ASN A 92 -7.52 1.89 10.13
C ASN A 92 -6.44 0.80 10.00
N PRO A 93 -5.44 0.74 10.90
CA PRO A 93 -4.32 -0.20 10.75
C PRO A 93 -4.67 -1.68 10.97
N THR A 94 -5.88 -2.00 11.45
CA THR A 94 -6.27 -3.37 11.86
C THR A 94 -6.12 -4.38 10.72
N ALA A 95 -6.60 -4.05 9.52
CA ALA A 95 -6.49 -4.95 8.37
C ALA A 95 -5.03 -5.25 8.03
N ILE A 96 -4.15 -4.24 8.11
CA ILE A 96 -2.72 -4.40 7.83
C ILE A 96 -2.07 -5.27 8.90
N HIS A 97 -2.38 -5.06 10.18
CA HIS A 97 -1.88 -5.90 11.28
C HIS A 97 -2.22 -7.38 11.11
N LEU A 98 -3.40 -7.69 10.59
CA LEU A 98 -3.83 -9.07 10.36
C LEU A 98 -3.23 -9.65 9.09
N LEU A 99 -3.12 -8.86 8.02
CA LEU A 99 -2.71 -9.34 6.70
C LEU A 99 -1.19 -9.39 6.51
N ALA A 100 -0.47 -8.37 6.94
CA ALA A 100 0.96 -8.21 6.66
C ALA A 100 1.84 -9.38 7.17
N PRO A 101 1.61 -9.96 8.36
CA PRO A 101 2.39 -11.12 8.83
C PRO A 101 2.32 -12.34 7.90
N HIS A 102 1.27 -12.48 7.09
CA HIS A 102 1.12 -13.59 6.16
C HIS A 102 1.94 -13.42 4.87
N TRP A 103 2.45 -12.23 4.58
CA TRP A 103 3.25 -11.95 3.39
C TRP A 103 4.44 -11.03 3.71
N PRO A 104 5.44 -11.52 4.49
CA PRO A 104 6.61 -10.72 4.85
C PRO A 104 7.48 -10.32 3.64
N THR A 105 7.29 -10.99 2.50
CA THR A 105 7.99 -10.74 1.22
C THR A 105 7.29 -9.72 0.32
N LEU A 106 6.28 -8.99 0.83
CA LEU A 106 5.65 -7.91 0.07
C LEU A 106 6.70 -6.83 -0.24
N THR A 107 6.79 -6.49 -1.53
CA THR A 107 7.70 -5.47 -2.06
C THR A 107 6.95 -4.22 -2.51
N HIS A 108 5.71 -4.37 -2.98
CA HIS A 108 4.90 -3.28 -3.51
C HIS A 108 3.59 -3.16 -2.74
N ILE A 109 3.38 -2.02 -2.08
CA ILE A 109 2.18 -1.82 -1.27
C ILE A 109 1.53 -0.51 -1.68
N LYS A 110 0.23 -0.57 -1.97
CA LYS A 110 -0.62 0.59 -2.17
C LYS A 110 -1.71 0.63 -1.13
N LEU A 111 -1.82 1.75 -0.43
CA LEU A 111 -2.96 2.00 0.45
C LEU A 111 -3.98 2.89 -0.25
N VAL A 112 -5.25 2.63 0.06
CA VAL A 112 -6.38 3.42 -0.42
C VAL A 112 -7.24 3.81 0.78
N ARG A 113 -7.54 5.09 0.91
CA ARG A 113 -8.46 5.66 1.89
C ARG A 113 -8.94 7.01 1.39
N TRP A 114 -10.24 7.14 1.15
CA TRP A 114 -10.88 8.43 0.85
C TRP A 114 -11.57 9.06 2.07
N HIS A 115 -11.64 8.29 3.15
CA HIS A 115 -12.22 8.73 4.42
C HIS A 115 -11.20 9.53 5.22
N GLN A 116 -11.68 10.39 6.13
CA GLN A 116 -10.80 11.10 7.04
C GLN A 116 -9.92 10.12 7.84
N ARG A 117 -8.68 10.55 8.08
CA ARG A 117 -7.74 9.91 9.00
C ARG A 117 -8.40 9.85 10.39
N PRO A 118 -8.45 8.68 11.05
CA PRO A 118 -9.00 8.59 12.41
C PRO A 118 -8.23 9.51 13.37
N PRO A 119 -8.89 10.46 14.06
CA PRO A 119 -8.21 11.55 14.77
C PRO A 119 -7.47 11.09 16.03
N HIS A 120 -7.85 9.95 16.60
CA HIS A 120 -7.23 9.38 17.81
C HIS A 120 -5.95 8.61 17.51
N LEU A 121 -5.63 8.35 16.24
CA LEU A 121 -4.43 7.60 15.89
C LEU A 121 -3.19 8.47 16.05
N PRO A 122 -2.12 7.95 16.70
CA PRO A 122 -0.86 8.67 16.76
C PRO A 122 -0.25 8.80 15.35
N PRO A 123 0.68 9.75 15.14
CA PRO A 123 1.39 9.87 13.86
C PRO A 123 1.96 8.53 13.40
N ALA A 124 1.90 8.29 12.09
CA ALA A 124 2.39 7.08 11.43
C ALA A 124 1.65 5.76 11.76
N ALA A 125 0.65 5.74 12.64
CA ALA A 125 -0.01 4.51 13.08
C ALA A 125 -0.55 3.63 11.95
N ASP A 126 -1.01 4.24 10.86
CA ASP A 126 -1.52 3.52 9.69
C ASP A 126 -0.41 2.85 8.85
N ILE A 127 0.83 3.33 8.93
CA ILE A 127 1.95 2.92 8.07
C ILE A 127 2.91 2.01 8.83
N LEU A 128 3.10 2.22 10.14
CA LEU A 128 4.01 1.43 10.97
C LEU A 128 3.83 -0.09 10.82
N PRO A 129 2.60 -0.65 10.78
CA PRO A 129 2.43 -2.10 10.65
C PRO A 129 2.99 -2.64 9.34
N ILE A 130 2.98 -1.84 8.26
CA ILE A 130 3.60 -2.23 6.99
C ILE A 130 5.10 -2.43 7.19
N PHE A 131 5.78 -1.45 7.76
CA PHE A 131 7.24 -1.53 7.92
C PHE A 131 7.66 -2.53 9.00
N GLN A 132 6.80 -2.77 9.99
CA GLN A 132 7.02 -3.79 11.00
C GLN A 132 7.09 -5.20 10.41
N TYR A 133 6.17 -5.54 9.49
CA TYR A 133 6.03 -6.92 8.99
C TYR A 133 6.63 -7.12 7.59
N CYS A 134 6.55 -6.11 6.71
CA CYS A 134 6.99 -6.18 5.31
C CYS A 134 8.35 -5.51 5.14
N THR A 135 9.39 -6.11 5.72
CA THR A 135 10.74 -5.52 5.76
C THR A 135 11.43 -5.41 4.40
N GLN A 136 10.92 -6.14 3.38
CA GLN A 136 11.44 -6.12 2.01
C GLN A 136 10.73 -5.08 1.11
N THR A 137 9.89 -4.20 1.67
CA THR A 137 9.16 -3.20 0.88
C THR A 137 10.14 -2.31 0.10
N THR A 138 9.93 -2.20 -1.21
CA THR A 138 10.70 -1.36 -2.13
C THR A 138 9.85 -0.28 -2.80
N SER A 139 8.52 -0.43 -2.78
CA SER A 139 7.57 0.52 -3.36
C SER A 139 6.40 0.75 -2.41
N LEU A 140 6.19 2.02 -2.04
CA LEU A 140 5.04 2.46 -1.26
C LEU A 140 4.24 3.51 -2.03
N ASP A 141 2.97 3.22 -2.28
CA ASP A 141 2.04 4.13 -2.96
C ASP A 141 0.93 4.58 -2.02
N LEU A 142 0.96 5.86 -1.66
CA LEU A 142 -0.03 6.55 -0.84
C LEU A 142 -0.79 7.62 -1.64
N SER A 143 -0.74 7.61 -2.99
CA SER A 143 -1.42 8.60 -3.85
C SER A 143 -2.94 8.68 -3.63
N SER A 144 -3.55 7.60 -3.13
CA SER A 144 -4.99 7.51 -2.89
C SER A 144 -5.31 7.23 -1.41
N PHE A 145 -4.41 7.57 -0.50
CA PHE A 145 -4.51 7.27 0.92
C PHE A 145 -4.54 8.53 1.79
N TYR A 146 -5.73 9.02 2.13
CA TYR A 146 -5.90 10.19 2.99
C TYR A 146 -5.16 10.01 4.32
N CYS A 147 -4.14 10.79 4.56
CA CYS A 147 -3.35 10.88 5.80
C CYS A 147 -2.82 12.32 5.94
N TRP A 148 -2.18 12.64 7.06
CA TRP A 148 -1.51 13.92 7.23
C TRP A 148 -0.03 13.81 6.81
N THR A 149 0.59 14.91 6.41
CA THR A 149 2.03 14.91 6.07
C THR A 149 2.87 14.46 7.27
N ASP A 150 2.47 14.88 8.48
CA ASP A 150 3.03 14.47 9.78
C ASP A 150 3.02 12.95 10.02
N ASP A 151 2.24 12.16 9.28
CA ASP A 151 2.26 10.70 9.41
C ASP A 151 3.48 10.05 8.75
N ILE A 152 4.11 10.73 7.79
CA ILE A 152 5.13 10.10 6.93
C ILE A 152 6.51 10.07 7.59
N PRO A 153 7.11 11.20 8.03
CA PRO A 153 8.46 11.18 8.60
C PRO A 153 8.62 10.27 9.84
N PRO A 154 7.67 10.23 10.80
CA PRO A 154 7.77 9.34 11.95
C PRO A 154 7.78 7.85 11.56
N ALA A 155 7.07 7.47 10.49
CA ALA A 155 7.06 6.08 10.01
C ALA A 155 8.45 5.65 9.54
N PHE A 156 9.13 6.52 8.77
CA PHE A 156 10.48 6.26 8.27
C PHE A 156 11.52 6.28 9.39
N LYS A 157 11.38 7.19 10.35
CA LYS A 157 12.26 7.26 11.53
C LYS A 157 12.16 6.01 12.40
N ALA A 158 10.97 5.45 12.55
CA ALA A 158 10.76 4.22 13.33
C ALA A 158 11.38 2.98 12.66
N TYR A 159 11.36 2.91 11.33
CA TYR A 159 11.87 1.77 10.55
C TYR A 159 12.86 2.20 9.46
N PRO A 160 14.06 2.69 9.85
CA PRO A 160 15.00 3.30 8.92
C PRO A 160 15.52 2.32 7.86
N LYS A 161 15.66 1.04 8.19
CA LYS A 161 16.10 0.01 7.23
C LYS A 161 15.09 -0.19 6.09
N VAL A 162 13.79 -0.12 6.39
CA VAL A 162 12.74 -0.27 5.38
C VAL A 162 12.66 0.99 4.53
N ALA A 163 12.70 2.17 5.15
CA ALA A 163 12.75 3.46 4.43
C ALA A 163 13.95 3.52 3.46
N GLN A 164 15.13 3.09 3.92
CA GLN A 164 16.33 3.03 3.08
C GLN A 164 16.20 2.06 1.90
N ASN A 165 15.38 1.03 1.99
CA ASN A 165 15.16 0.05 0.91
C ASN A 165 14.17 0.55 -0.15
N LEU A 166 13.42 1.64 0.12
CA LEU A 166 12.47 2.18 -0.83
C LEU A 166 13.19 2.70 -2.08
N THR A 167 12.68 2.25 -3.22
CA THR A 167 13.08 2.69 -4.57
C THR A 167 11.98 3.49 -5.26
N SER A 168 10.73 3.37 -4.79
CA SER A 168 9.59 4.11 -5.32
C SER A 168 8.71 4.58 -4.18
N LEU A 169 8.46 5.88 -4.10
CA LEU A 169 7.59 6.48 -3.09
C LEU A 169 6.62 7.43 -3.76
N ASN A 170 5.33 7.15 -3.62
CA ASN A 170 4.27 8.01 -4.15
C ASN A 170 3.43 8.63 -3.04
N LEU A 171 3.59 9.94 -2.90
CA LEU A 171 2.93 10.85 -1.97
C LEU A 171 2.14 11.94 -2.72
N LEU A 172 1.88 11.78 -4.03
CA LEU A 172 0.98 12.68 -4.78
C LEU A 172 -0.47 12.36 -4.42
N ASN A 173 -0.93 12.97 -3.34
CA ASN A 173 -2.25 12.71 -2.79
C ASN A 173 -3.08 14.00 -2.71
N PRO A 174 -4.33 14.01 -3.20
CA PRO A 174 -5.24 15.15 -3.06
C PRO A 174 -5.50 15.61 -1.61
N SER A 175 -5.23 14.73 -0.65
CA SER A 175 -5.40 14.98 0.79
C SER A 175 -4.30 15.85 1.40
N PHE A 176 -3.26 16.18 0.64
CA PHE A 176 -2.21 17.13 1.02
C PHE A 176 -2.47 18.48 0.33
N PRO A 177 -3.49 19.25 0.72
CA PRO A 177 -3.86 20.49 0.01
C PRO A 177 -2.72 21.51 0.00
N GLU A 178 -1.91 21.51 1.07
CA GLU A 178 -0.73 22.36 1.24
C GLU A 178 0.58 21.69 0.78
N GLY A 179 0.59 20.36 0.61
CA GLY A 179 1.81 19.60 0.34
C GLY A 179 2.78 19.53 1.53
N PHE A 180 3.91 18.87 1.33
CA PHE A 180 5.00 18.75 2.30
C PHE A 180 5.85 20.02 2.34
N ARG A 181 6.25 20.42 3.54
CA ARG A 181 7.17 21.53 3.82
C ARG A 181 8.63 21.10 3.63
N ALA A 182 9.53 22.06 3.45
CA ALA A 182 10.96 21.86 3.23
C ALA A 182 11.59 20.85 4.20
N GLN A 183 11.37 21.03 5.51
CA GLN A 183 11.91 20.13 6.52
C GLN A 183 11.39 18.70 6.38
N GLU A 184 10.09 18.52 6.11
CA GLU A 184 9.49 17.19 5.94
C GLU A 184 10.06 16.50 4.68
N VAL A 185 10.21 17.25 3.59
CA VAL A 185 10.82 16.76 2.33
C VAL A 185 12.26 16.32 2.57
N GLU A 186 13.05 17.12 3.31
CA GLU A 186 14.40 16.77 3.69
C GLU A 186 14.47 15.51 4.55
N GLU A 187 13.61 15.39 5.57
CA GLU A 187 13.56 14.21 6.43
C GLU A 187 13.19 12.94 5.64
N ILE A 188 12.22 13.04 4.74
CA ILE A 188 11.80 11.94 3.85
C ILE A 188 12.96 11.51 2.94
N THR A 189 13.60 12.47 2.26
CA THR A 189 14.66 12.18 1.29
C THR A 189 15.92 11.65 1.98
N LYS A 190 16.32 12.21 3.13
CA LYS A 190 17.42 11.67 3.96
C LYS A 190 17.16 10.23 4.41
N ALA A 191 15.91 9.89 4.72
CA ALA A 191 15.55 8.54 5.14
C ALA A 191 15.56 7.51 3.99
N CYS A 192 15.41 7.95 2.74
CA CYS A 192 15.19 7.09 1.58
C CYS A 192 16.26 7.28 0.46
N PRO A 193 17.56 7.05 0.72
CA PRO A 193 18.64 7.34 -0.23
C PRO A 193 18.64 6.49 -1.51
N ASN A 194 17.86 5.41 -1.56
CA ASN A 194 17.78 4.51 -2.72
C ASN A 194 16.60 4.82 -3.66
N LEU A 195 15.86 5.91 -3.43
CA LEU A 195 14.74 6.30 -4.28
C LEU A 195 15.19 6.52 -5.73
N LYS A 196 14.47 5.89 -6.65
CA LYS A 196 14.53 6.09 -8.10
C LYS A 196 13.33 6.89 -8.59
N ASN A 197 12.17 6.67 -7.96
CA ASN A 197 10.94 7.40 -8.25
C ASN A 197 10.44 8.07 -6.98
N LEU A 198 10.27 9.38 -7.00
CA LEU A 198 9.64 10.16 -5.95
C LEU A 198 8.54 11.01 -6.56
N PHE A 199 7.31 10.77 -6.12
CA PHE A 199 6.16 11.59 -6.47
C PHE A 199 5.70 12.26 -5.18
N ILE A 200 5.82 13.59 -5.07
CA ILE A 200 5.54 14.31 -3.83
C ILE A 200 4.85 15.65 -4.13
N ALA A 201 3.83 15.99 -3.34
CA ALA A 201 3.22 17.32 -3.38
C ALA A 201 3.96 18.25 -2.42
N CYS A 202 4.32 19.46 -2.82
CA CYS A 202 5.15 20.36 -2.02
C CYS A 202 4.50 21.73 -1.83
N MET A 203 4.74 22.35 -0.68
CA MET A 203 4.39 23.76 -0.42
C MET A 203 5.41 24.67 -1.11
N PHE A 204 5.14 25.12 -2.34
CA PHE A 204 6.02 26.05 -3.06
C PHE A 204 5.72 27.53 -2.81
N ASP A 205 4.65 27.86 -2.08
CA ASP A 205 4.25 29.25 -1.86
C ASP A 205 5.19 29.93 -0.85
N PRO A 206 6.01 30.93 -1.28
CA PRO A 206 7.02 31.56 -0.43
C PRO A 206 6.44 32.38 0.72
N ARG A 207 5.11 32.61 0.73
CA ARG A 207 4.42 33.27 1.85
C ARG A 207 4.31 32.37 3.08
N TYR A 208 4.45 31.05 2.91
CA TYR A 208 4.34 30.08 3.99
C TYR A 208 5.71 29.75 4.58
N ILE A 209 5.78 29.66 5.91
CA ILE A 209 6.99 29.20 6.60
C ILE A 209 7.24 27.73 6.26
N GLY A 210 8.48 27.42 5.85
CA GLY A 210 8.86 26.08 5.44
C GLY A 210 8.46 25.75 4.00
N PHE A 211 8.27 26.75 3.14
CA PHE A 211 8.13 26.51 1.70
C PHE A 211 9.37 25.83 1.11
N VAL A 212 9.18 25.06 0.05
CA VAL A 212 10.23 24.37 -0.69
C VAL A 212 10.90 25.38 -1.63
N GLY A 213 12.16 25.69 -1.37
CA GLY A 213 13.02 26.53 -2.21
C GLY A 213 14.22 25.79 -2.78
N ASP A 214 15.16 26.54 -3.35
CA ASP A 214 16.36 25.98 -4.02
C ASP A 214 17.18 25.05 -3.12
N GLU A 215 17.37 25.41 -1.86
CA GLU A 215 18.12 24.59 -0.89
C GLU A 215 17.48 23.21 -0.70
N THR A 216 16.15 23.16 -0.58
CA THR A 216 15.41 21.90 -0.46
C THR A 216 15.50 21.08 -1.74
N LEU A 217 15.39 21.71 -2.92
CA LEU A 217 15.51 21.00 -4.21
C LEU A 217 16.91 20.41 -4.41
N ILE A 218 17.97 21.15 -4.03
CA ILE A 218 19.34 20.64 -4.02
C ILE A 218 19.47 19.48 -3.04
N SER A 219 18.88 19.59 -1.85
CA SER A 219 18.92 18.52 -0.84
C SER A 219 18.28 17.23 -1.34
N ILE A 220 17.18 17.29 -2.12
CA ILE A 220 16.54 16.11 -2.71
C ILE A 220 17.54 15.38 -3.62
N ALA A 221 18.22 16.10 -4.50
CA ALA A 221 19.19 15.51 -5.42
C ALA A 221 20.40 14.91 -4.69
N VAL A 222 20.87 15.56 -3.62
CA VAL A 222 21.99 15.08 -2.79
C VAL A 222 21.60 13.85 -1.97
N ASN A 223 20.42 13.86 -1.34
CA ASN A 223 19.96 12.78 -0.48
C ASN A 223 19.53 11.55 -1.29
N CYS A 224 18.94 11.75 -2.47
CA CYS A 224 18.43 10.70 -3.33
C CYS A 224 19.12 10.74 -4.72
N PRO A 225 20.43 10.41 -4.80
CA PRO A 225 21.21 10.56 -6.03
C PRO A 225 20.82 9.59 -7.17
N LYS A 226 19.87 8.68 -6.91
CA LYS A 226 19.39 7.66 -7.86
C LYS A 226 18.05 8.03 -8.52
N LEU A 227 17.49 9.19 -8.21
CA LEU A 227 16.27 9.69 -8.86
C LEU A 227 16.52 9.85 -10.37
N SER A 228 15.58 9.37 -11.18
CA SER A 228 15.64 9.37 -12.64
C SER A 228 14.32 9.75 -13.28
#